data_AF-A0A949H0N9-F1
#
_entry.id   AF-A0A949H0N9-F1
#
_cell.length_a   1.000
_cell.length_b   1.000
_cell.length_c   1.000
_cell.angle_alpha   90.00
_cell.angle_beta   90.00
_cell.angle_gamma   90.00
#
_symmetry.space_group_name_H-M   'P 1'
#
loop_
_entity.id
_entity.type
_entity.pdbx_description
1 polymer ?
#
loop_
_entity_poly.entity_id
_entity_poly.type
_entity_poly.pdbx_seq_one_letter_code
_entity_poly.pdbx_strand_id
1 'polypeptide(L)'
;MSDPDAPASRAAHSEPHPLEKLLDTLPAVSPEDPPELLILRDPERHGCEPCSPEPHSGGADPGASPIDHHLDIRVLLGSDPVSELIGLRAAPSWHAVGLRAGATGRVTHGSEASPCGLIHVIARDGTSITHLTLPDRSTIRLGPDRTIREGRVPDLCRRILALPTEPPPPDMAAFVLDAWLAIIARAALLTPGLGWGEVLALGPFMHLDPTERLHEGTTPAAVASALCATARSLDWHRYREVCIATAGCPVSGLSPTAVAWMDTGMFARWTIDSLPAVDELLALLEPTLAPSAFDRLWAAISLARPHDPPPDHPPQRHP
;
A
#
# COMPACT_ATOMS: atom_id res chain seq x y z
N MET A 1 16.13 -56.63 24.20
CA MET A 1 15.44 -56.44 22.91
C MET A 1 15.41 -54.95 22.65
N SER A 2 16.46 -54.46 22.00
CA SER A 2 16.60 -53.07 21.58
C SER A 2 16.39 -53.05 20.08
N ASP A 3 15.47 -52.21 19.63
CA ASP A 3 15.09 -52.07 18.22
C ASP A 3 16.09 -51.11 17.55
N PRO A 4 16.96 -51.57 16.62
CA PRO A 4 18.03 -50.76 16.06
C PRO A 4 17.75 -50.48 14.58
N ASP A 5 16.64 -49.84 14.22
CA ASP A 5 16.42 -49.35 12.84
C ASP A 5 15.32 -48.27 12.81
N ALA A 6 15.66 -47.06 13.27
CA ALA A 6 14.91 -45.86 12.90
C ALA A 6 15.65 -45.15 11.76
N PRO A 7 15.08 -45.03 10.55
CA PRO A 7 15.75 -44.37 9.44
C PRO A 7 15.92 -42.89 9.76
N ALA A 8 17.17 -42.43 9.74
CA ALA A 8 17.52 -41.02 9.84
C ALA A 8 16.81 -40.24 8.72
N SER A 9 15.82 -39.43 9.11
CA SER A 9 15.16 -38.47 8.24
C SER A 9 16.20 -37.49 7.70
N ARG A 10 16.71 -37.77 6.49
CA ARG A 10 17.53 -36.82 5.72
C ARG A 10 16.66 -35.60 5.43
N ALA A 11 16.85 -34.53 6.21
CA ALA A 11 16.37 -33.21 5.86
C ALA A 11 16.98 -32.85 4.50
N ALA A 12 16.17 -32.86 3.44
CA ALA A 12 16.58 -32.40 2.14
C ALA A 12 17.02 -30.93 2.30
N HIS A 13 18.30 -30.65 2.06
CA HIS A 13 18.80 -29.29 1.97
C HIS A 13 18.19 -28.68 0.72
N SER A 14 17.06 -27.99 0.88
CA SER A 14 16.50 -27.14 -0.17
C SER A 14 17.54 -26.09 -0.50
N GLU A 15 17.90 -25.95 -1.77
CA GLU A 15 18.74 -24.85 -2.21
C GLU A 15 18.07 -23.51 -1.84
N PRO A 16 18.85 -22.51 -1.38
CA PRO A 16 18.31 -21.20 -1.02
C PRO A 16 17.75 -20.49 -2.26
N HIS A 17 16.66 -19.78 -2.06
CA HIS A 17 15.94 -19.10 -3.14
C HIS A 17 16.84 -18.02 -3.78
N PRO A 18 16.77 -17.76 -5.10
CA PRO A 18 17.59 -16.74 -5.76
C PRO A 18 17.53 -15.35 -5.10
N LEU A 19 16.36 -14.98 -4.56
CA LEU A 19 16.18 -13.73 -3.82
C LEU A 19 16.96 -13.70 -2.49
N GLU A 20 17.14 -14.83 -1.81
CA GLU A 20 17.96 -14.89 -0.59
C GLU A 20 19.43 -14.65 -0.91
N LYS A 21 19.93 -15.34 -1.94
CA LYS A 21 21.30 -15.14 -2.45
C LYS A 21 21.53 -13.68 -2.83
N LEU A 22 20.57 -13.04 -3.50
CA LEU A 22 20.63 -11.62 -3.84
C LEU A 22 20.78 -10.74 -2.59
N LEU A 23 19.93 -10.93 -1.57
CA LEU A 23 20.00 -10.12 -0.35
C LEU A 23 21.34 -10.25 0.38
N ASP A 24 21.96 -11.43 0.36
CA ASP A 24 23.25 -11.65 1.00
C ASP A 24 24.41 -10.95 0.27
N THR A 25 24.22 -10.55 -0.99
CA THR A 25 25.21 -9.76 -1.77
C THR A 25 25.05 -8.24 -1.61
N LEU A 26 23.89 -7.78 -1.12
CA LEU A 26 23.59 -6.36 -1.02
C LEU A 26 24.15 -5.76 0.28
N PRO A 27 24.80 -4.58 0.23
CA PRO A 27 25.23 -3.90 1.43
C PRO A 27 24.02 -3.45 2.26
N ALA A 28 24.21 -3.38 3.57
CA ALA A 28 23.24 -2.78 4.47
C ALA A 28 22.86 -1.36 3.99
N VAL A 29 21.59 -0.98 4.15
CA VAL A 29 21.09 0.32 3.72
C VAL A 29 21.20 1.30 4.88
N SER A 30 21.87 2.42 4.66
CA SER A 30 21.79 3.57 5.57
C SER A 30 20.52 4.38 5.27
N PRO A 31 19.85 4.95 6.29
CA PRO A 31 18.71 5.86 6.07
C PRO A 31 19.03 7.07 5.17
N GLU A 32 20.31 7.46 5.13
CA GLU A 32 20.83 8.57 4.33
C GLU A 32 21.22 8.17 2.89
N ASP A 33 21.22 6.87 2.58
CA ASP A 33 21.54 6.41 1.24
C ASP A 33 20.44 6.86 0.26
N PRO A 34 20.80 7.29 -0.97
CA PRO A 34 19.80 7.60 -1.97
C PRO A 34 19.01 6.32 -2.32
N PRO A 35 17.71 6.44 -2.61
CA PRO A 35 16.92 5.28 -2.98
C PRO A 35 17.39 4.71 -4.33
N GLU A 36 17.34 3.40 -4.45
CA GLU A 36 17.83 2.63 -5.59
C GLU A 36 16.77 1.64 -6.06
N LEU A 37 16.53 1.62 -7.38
CA LEU A 37 15.80 0.55 -8.04
C LEU A 37 16.75 -0.63 -8.29
N LEU A 38 16.36 -1.79 -7.80
CA LEU A 38 17.04 -3.07 -8.02
C LEU A 38 16.35 -3.82 -9.16
N ILE A 39 17.10 -4.26 -10.16
CA ILE A 39 16.59 -5.05 -11.29
C ILE A 39 17.43 -6.32 -11.39
N LEU A 40 16.80 -7.47 -11.15
CA LEU A 40 17.43 -8.77 -11.39
C LEU A 40 17.05 -9.22 -12.79
N ARG A 41 18.03 -9.47 -13.66
CA ARG A 41 17.80 -10.01 -15.01
C ARG A 41 18.14 -11.48 -15.06
N ASP A 42 17.43 -12.22 -15.91
CA ASP A 42 17.92 -13.51 -16.35
C ASP A 42 19.27 -13.29 -17.03
N PRO A 43 20.29 -14.14 -16.78
CA PRO A 43 21.49 -14.13 -17.60
C PRO A 43 21.00 -14.24 -19.04
N GLU A 44 21.40 -13.29 -19.88
CA GLU A 44 21.01 -13.33 -21.28
C GLU A 44 21.31 -14.74 -21.78
N ARG A 45 20.26 -15.49 -22.13
CA ARG A 45 20.43 -16.62 -23.03
C ARG A 45 20.86 -15.98 -24.33
N HIS A 46 22.14 -15.63 -24.44
CA HIS A 46 22.79 -15.26 -25.69
C HIS A 46 22.28 -16.28 -26.68
N GLY A 47 21.53 -15.79 -27.66
CA GLY A 47 20.76 -16.64 -28.55
C GLY A 47 21.65 -17.77 -29.04
N CYS A 48 21.35 -19.00 -28.62
CA CYS A 48 21.55 -20.10 -29.53
C CYS A 48 20.70 -19.74 -30.74
N GLU A 49 21.34 -19.21 -31.78
CA GLU A 49 20.86 -19.39 -33.14
C GLU A 49 20.39 -20.85 -33.26
N PRO A 50 19.29 -21.12 -33.99
CA PRO A 50 18.84 -22.48 -34.19
C PRO A 50 19.90 -23.26 -34.97
N CYS A 51 20.88 -23.84 -34.26
CA CYS A 51 21.78 -24.82 -34.82
C CYS A 51 20.94 -26.01 -35.26
N SER A 52 21.06 -26.30 -36.56
CA SER A 52 20.44 -27.42 -37.25
C SER A 52 20.54 -28.72 -36.43
N PRO A 53 19.53 -29.61 -36.52
CA PRO A 53 19.50 -30.82 -35.73
C PRO A 53 20.53 -31.83 -36.27
N GLU A 54 21.68 -31.95 -35.61
CA GLU A 54 22.51 -33.17 -35.71
C GLU A 54 22.14 -34.14 -34.58
N PRO A 55 21.94 -35.44 -34.90
CA PRO A 55 21.54 -36.43 -33.91
C PRO A 55 22.79 -36.98 -33.22
N HIS A 56 23.20 -36.40 -32.09
CA HIS A 56 24.22 -37.01 -31.24
C HIS A 56 23.74 -37.27 -29.81
N SER A 57 23.94 -38.53 -29.48
CA SER A 57 23.58 -39.30 -28.30
C SER A 57 24.44 -38.98 -27.07
N GLY A 58 23.79 -38.94 -25.90
CA GLY A 58 24.28 -39.55 -24.67
C GLY A 58 25.37 -38.79 -23.89
N GLY A 59 24.95 -37.91 -22.99
CA GLY A 59 25.77 -37.40 -21.91
C GLY A 59 24.98 -36.42 -21.06
N ALA A 60 24.40 -36.87 -19.94
CA ALA A 60 23.81 -35.99 -18.95
C ALA A 60 24.95 -35.23 -18.25
N ASP A 61 25.01 -33.92 -18.47
CA ASP A 61 25.97 -33.02 -17.82
C ASP A 61 25.47 -32.69 -16.38
N PRO A 62 26.14 -33.17 -15.31
CA PRO A 62 25.70 -32.98 -13.94
C PRO A 62 26.28 -31.70 -13.30
N GLY A 63 26.55 -30.66 -14.10
CA GLY A 63 27.27 -29.46 -13.67
C GLY A 63 26.65 -28.14 -14.14
N ALA A 64 25.33 -28.03 -14.27
CA ALA A 64 24.70 -26.74 -14.54
C ALA A 64 25.00 -25.75 -13.40
N SER A 65 25.96 -24.86 -13.65
CA SER A 65 26.39 -23.79 -12.77
C SER A 65 25.17 -22.99 -12.27
N PRO A 66 25.14 -22.55 -10.99
CA PRO A 66 24.02 -21.79 -10.46
C PRO A 66 23.78 -20.56 -11.35
N ILE A 67 22.53 -20.34 -11.72
CA ILE A 67 22.07 -19.28 -12.62
C ILE A 67 22.63 -17.94 -12.13
N ASP A 68 23.58 -17.40 -12.88
CA ASP A 68 24.29 -16.15 -12.54
C ASP A 68 23.41 -14.98 -12.97
N HIS A 69 22.46 -14.60 -12.12
CA HIS A 69 21.58 -13.49 -12.40
C HIS A 69 22.35 -12.17 -12.37
N HIS A 70 22.14 -11.30 -13.37
CA HIS A 70 22.75 -9.97 -13.41
C HIS A 70 21.90 -8.98 -12.61
N LEU A 71 22.49 -8.33 -11.61
CA LEU A 71 21.85 -7.27 -10.83
C LEU A 71 22.23 -5.91 -11.40
N ASP A 72 21.24 -5.17 -11.90
CA ASP A 72 21.39 -3.74 -12.16
C ASP A 72 20.87 -2.92 -10.98
N ILE A 73 21.59 -1.87 -10.64
CA ILE A 73 21.20 -0.88 -9.64
C ILE A 73 21.07 0.46 -10.33
N ARG A 74 19.91 1.11 -10.14
CA ARG A 74 19.67 2.46 -10.65
C ARG A 74 19.32 3.39 -9.50
N VAL A 75 20.19 4.38 -9.25
CA VAL A 75 19.96 5.45 -8.27
C VAL A 75 18.79 6.32 -8.74
N LEU A 76 17.87 6.60 -7.81
CA LEU A 76 16.71 7.46 -8.00
C LEU A 76 17.03 8.85 -7.41
N LEU A 77 16.58 9.90 -8.08
CA LEU A 77 16.93 11.29 -7.75
C LEU A 77 15.76 12.07 -7.16
N GLY A 78 14.54 11.54 -7.27
CA GLY A 78 13.34 12.14 -6.69
C GLY A 78 13.32 12.03 -5.17
N SER A 79 12.66 13.00 -4.53
CA SER A 79 12.40 12.98 -3.09
C SER A 79 11.44 11.86 -2.66
N ASP A 80 10.65 11.33 -3.60
CA ASP A 80 9.80 10.17 -3.41
C ASP A 80 10.12 9.12 -4.49
N PRO A 81 10.86 8.04 -4.15
CA PRO A 81 11.28 7.04 -5.12
C PRO A 81 10.11 6.29 -5.75
N VAL A 82 8.98 6.20 -5.04
CA VAL A 82 7.79 5.55 -5.57
C VAL A 82 7.20 6.38 -6.70
N SER A 83 7.11 7.70 -6.53
CA SER A 83 6.57 8.60 -7.55
C SER A 83 7.40 8.63 -8.84
N GLU A 84 8.74 8.52 -8.74
CA GLU A 84 9.65 8.46 -9.90
C GLU A 84 9.44 7.19 -10.76
N LEU A 85 8.97 6.11 -10.14
CA LEU A 85 8.85 4.79 -10.76
C LEU A 85 7.46 4.50 -11.33
N ILE A 86 6.49 5.38 -11.11
CA ILE A 86 5.14 5.24 -11.67
C ILE A 86 5.19 5.21 -13.20
N GLY A 87 4.50 4.24 -13.79
CA GLY A 87 4.48 4.06 -15.25
C GLY A 87 5.59 3.16 -15.78
N LEU A 88 6.61 2.84 -14.97
CA LEU A 88 7.66 1.91 -15.36
C LEU A 88 7.08 0.51 -15.61
N ARG A 89 7.57 -0.16 -16.65
CA ARG A 89 7.21 -1.53 -16.98
C ARG A 89 8.47 -2.35 -17.17
N ALA A 90 8.51 -3.52 -16.55
CA ALA A 90 9.62 -4.45 -16.65
C ALA A 90 9.72 -5.02 -18.07
N ALA A 91 10.93 -5.04 -18.61
CA ALA A 91 11.23 -5.81 -19.81
C ALA A 91 11.02 -7.32 -19.54
N PRO A 92 10.75 -8.16 -20.56
CA PRO A 92 10.58 -9.60 -20.37
C PRO A 92 11.75 -10.30 -19.68
N SER A 93 12.98 -9.80 -19.87
CA SER A 93 14.21 -10.33 -19.28
C SER A 93 14.38 -10.04 -17.79
N TRP A 94 13.55 -9.16 -17.20
CA TRP A 94 13.63 -8.87 -15.78
C TRP A 94 12.98 -10.01 -14.99
N HIS A 95 13.75 -10.66 -14.14
CA HIS A 95 13.27 -11.73 -13.26
C HIS A 95 12.64 -11.17 -11.98
N ALA A 96 13.24 -10.13 -11.41
CA ALA A 96 12.76 -9.51 -10.19
C ALA A 96 13.00 -8.00 -10.20
N VAL A 97 12.19 -7.27 -9.45
CA VAL A 97 12.31 -5.82 -9.25
C VAL A 97 12.18 -5.53 -7.76
N GLY A 98 12.99 -4.60 -7.27
CA GLY A 98 12.91 -4.17 -5.89
C GLY A 98 13.31 -2.72 -5.68
N LEU A 99 13.10 -2.26 -4.46
CA LEU A 99 13.54 -0.95 -3.98
C LEU A 99 14.46 -1.14 -2.79
N ARG A 100 15.59 -0.45 -2.80
CA ARG A 100 16.49 -0.24 -1.67
C ARG A 100 16.43 1.23 -1.27
N ALA A 101 16.08 1.53 -0.04
CA ALA A 101 15.92 2.92 0.42
C ALA A 101 16.03 3.06 1.93
N GLY A 102 16.35 4.26 2.40
CA GLY A 102 16.03 4.68 3.76
C GLY A 102 14.51 4.70 3.98
N ALA A 103 14.09 4.37 5.19
CA ALA A 103 12.70 4.31 5.60
C ALA A 103 12.56 4.73 7.07
N THR A 104 11.32 4.81 7.55
CA THR A 104 11.03 5.00 8.97
C THR A 104 10.10 3.87 9.41
N GLY A 105 10.52 3.12 10.42
CA GLY A 105 9.73 2.05 11.02
C GLY A 105 9.09 2.51 12.32
N ARG A 106 7.87 2.07 12.59
CA ARG A 106 7.22 2.21 13.89
C ARG A 106 6.81 0.83 14.38
N VAL A 107 7.08 0.52 15.64
CA VAL A 107 6.56 -0.68 16.29
C VAL A 107 5.09 -0.42 16.61
N THR A 108 4.20 -1.38 16.33
CA THR A 108 2.73 -1.25 16.44
C THR A 108 2.22 -0.75 17.81
N HIS A 109 3.03 -0.86 18.87
CA HIS A 109 2.72 -0.35 20.22
C HIS A 109 3.76 0.65 20.76
N GLY A 110 4.69 1.12 19.92
CA GLY A 110 5.67 2.15 20.26
C GLY A 110 5.26 3.50 19.68
N SER A 111 5.48 4.58 20.41
CA SER A 111 5.15 5.93 19.95
C SER A 111 6.14 6.47 18.91
N GLU A 112 7.42 6.06 19.00
CA GLU A 112 8.48 6.72 18.24
C GLU A 112 8.82 5.97 16.95
N ALA A 113 8.74 6.70 15.85
CA ALA A 113 9.18 6.21 14.55
C ALA A 113 10.71 6.30 14.49
N SER A 114 11.37 5.21 14.13
CA SER A 114 12.83 5.10 14.07
C SER A 114 13.31 4.95 12.63
N PRO A 115 14.43 5.57 12.25
CA PRO A 115 14.98 5.41 10.91
C PRO A 115 15.42 3.95 10.69
N CYS A 116 15.17 3.40 9.51
CA CYS A 116 15.58 2.05 9.14
C CYS A 116 16.01 1.98 7.68
N GLY A 117 16.76 0.94 7.33
CA GLY A 117 17.03 0.56 5.95
C GLY A 117 15.96 -0.42 5.46
N LEU A 118 15.51 -0.26 4.23
CA LEU A 118 14.55 -1.17 3.57
C LEU A 118 15.15 -1.70 2.28
N ILE A 119 15.09 -3.02 2.11
CA ILE A 119 15.20 -3.68 0.81
C ILE A 119 13.94 -4.52 0.61
N HIS A 120 13.19 -4.26 -0.44
CA HIS A 120 12.03 -5.07 -0.81
C HIS A 120 12.17 -5.50 -2.27
N VAL A 121 12.09 -6.80 -2.54
CA VAL A 121 12.21 -7.36 -3.90
C VAL A 121 11.05 -8.31 -4.16
N ILE A 122 10.48 -8.22 -5.36
CA ILE A 122 9.44 -9.12 -5.87
C ILE A 122 9.95 -9.77 -7.16
N ALA A 123 9.87 -11.09 -7.22
CA ALA A 123 10.11 -11.87 -8.44
C ALA A 123 8.84 -11.96 -9.30
N ARG A 124 9.02 -12.26 -10.59
CA ARG A 124 7.93 -12.37 -11.57
C ARG A 124 6.95 -13.49 -11.26
N ASP A 125 7.32 -14.47 -10.44
CA ASP A 125 6.41 -15.52 -9.96
C ASP A 125 5.55 -15.07 -8.75
N GLY A 126 5.72 -13.83 -8.31
CA GLY A 126 5.03 -13.23 -7.17
C GLY A 126 5.70 -13.47 -5.82
N THR A 127 6.80 -14.22 -5.77
CA THR A 127 7.58 -14.41 -4.53
C THR A 127 8.23 -13.10 -4.13
N SER A 128 8.10 -12.71 -2.86
CA SER A 128 8.65 -11.49 -2.32
C SER A 128 9.56 -11.75 -1.14
N ILE A 129 10.54 -10.87 -0.96
CA ILE A 129 11.38 -10.83 0.23
C ILE A 129 11.54 -9.38 0.70
N THR A 130 11.50 -9.19 2.00
CA THR A 130 11.78 -7.89 2.63
C THR A 130 12.88 -8.04 3.64
N HIS A 131 13.84 -7.13 3.61
CA HIS A 131 14.91 -7.01 4.57
C HIS A 131 14.86 -5.61 5.19
N LEU A 132 14.76 -5.56 6.52
CA LEU A 132 14.82 -4.34 7.29
C LEU A 132 16.10 -4.30 8.09
N THR A 133 16.79 -3.16 8.07
CA THR A 133 17.93 -2.87 8.94
C THR A 133 17.51 -1.84 9.97
N LEU A 134 17.53 -2.20 11.25
CA LEU A 134 17.13 -1.33 12.36
C LEU A 134 18.29 -0.40 12.79
N PRO A 135 18.03 0.67 13.59
CA PRO A 135 19.08 1.58 14.06
C PRO A 135 20.23 0.89 14.81
N ASP A 136 19.93 -0.18 15.54
CA ASP A 136 20.91 -1.00 16.27
C ASP A 136 21.68 -1.98 15.37
N ARG A 137 21.46 -1.90 14.05
CA ARG A 137 21.99 -2.79 13.01
C ARG A 137 21.49 -4.23 13.06
N SER A 138 20.53 -4.54 13.93
CA SER A 138 19.81 -5.80 13.83
C SER A 138 18.99 -5.84 12.55
N THR A 139 18.72 -7.05 12.06
CA THR A 139 18.01 -7.24 10.79
C THR A 139 16.77 -8.08 10.99
N ILE A 140 15.71 -7.70 10.28
CA ILE A 140 14.47 -8.47 10.18
C ILE A 140 14.30 -8.89 8.73
N ARG A 141 14.15 -10.20 8.50
CA ARG A 141 13.86 -10.77 7.19
C ARG A 141 12.45 -11.34 7.17
N LEU A 142 11.70 -11.01 6.13
CA LEU A 142 10.35 -11.51 5.88
C LEU A 142 10.32 -12.15 4.49
N GLY A 143 9.91 -13.42 4.41
CA GLY A 143 10.03 -14.24 3.21
C GLY A 143 11.39 -14.97 3.10
N PRO A 144 11.70 -15.57 1.93
CA PRO A 144 10.96 -15.50 0.67
C PRO A 144 9.63 -16.28 0.74
N ASP A 145 8.54 -15.64 0.35
CA ASP A 145 7.22 -16.27 0.29
C ASP A 145 6.31 -15.58 -0.74
N ARG A 146 5.14 -16.16 -1.02
CA ARG A 146 4.16 -15.61 -1.97
C ARG A 146 3.04 -14.81 -1.29
N THR A 147 3.18 -14.49 -0.01
CA THR A 147 2.23 -13.66 0.70
C THR A 147 2.24 -12.28 0.06
N ILE A 148 1.07 -11.77 -0.30
CA ILE A 148 0.95 -10.43 -0.85
C ILE A 148 1.19 -9.46 0.30
N ARG A 149 2.20 -8.60 0.14
CA ARG A 149 2.48 -7.51 1.05
C ARG A 149 1.82 -6.26 0.50
N GLU A 150 1.24 -5.48 1.39
CA GLU A 150 0.53 -4.25 1.05
C GLU A 150 1.44 -3.02 1.26
N GLY A 151 1.07 -1.92 0.60
CA GLY A 151 1.74 -0.63 0.71
C GLY A 151 2.39 -0.17 -0.61
N ARG A 152 2.86 1.07 -0.60
CA ARG A 152 3.35 1.77 -1.80
C ARG A 152 4.47 1.01 -2.54
N VAL A 153 5.44 0.47 -1.82
CA VAL A 153 6.60 -0.22 -2.42
C VAL A 153 6.25 -1.60 -2.98
N PRO A 154 5.56 -2.50 -2.24
CA PRO A 154 5.09 -3.76 -2.81
C PRO A 154 4.17 -3.56 -4.03
N ASP A 155 3.20 -2.66 -3.94
CA ASP A 155 2.27 -2.38 -5.04
C ASP A 155 3.01 -1.93 -6.30
N LEU A 156 3.93 -0.98 -6.15
CA LEU A 156 4.78 -0.48 -7.23
C LEU A 156 5.57 -1.63 -7.90
N CYS A 157 6.25 -2.46 -7.11
CA CYS A 157 7.07 -3.56 -7.65
C CYS A 157 6.20 -4.58 -8.40
N ARG A 158 5.02 -4.92 -7.88
CA ARG A 158 4.05 -5.80 -8.57
C ARG A 158 3.61 -5.18 -9.89
N ARG A 159 3.23 -3.90 -9.91
CA ARG A 159 2.78 -3.22 -11.13
C ARG A 159 3.87 -3.09 -12.19
N ILE A 160 5.12 -2.84 -11.80
CA ILE A 160 6.26 -2.84 -12.73
C ILE A 160 6.37 -4.20 -13.43
N LEU A 161 6.18 -5.31 -12.70
CA LEU A 161 6.19 -6.67 -13.22
C LEU A 161 4.87 -7.11 -13.87
N ALA A 162 3.88 -6.22 -13.98
CA ALA A 162 2.52 -6.50 -14.45
C ALA A 162 1.78 -7.59 -13.63
N LEU A 163 2.13 -7.73 -12.36
CA LEU A 163 1.43 -8.59 -11.40
C LEU A 163 0.22 -7.85 -10.81
N PRO A 164 -0.85 -8.57 -10.42
CA PRO A 164 -1.99 -7.98 -9.72
C PRO A 164 -1.58 -7.59 -8.30
N THR A 165 -2.04 -6.43 -7.82
CA THR A 165 -1.96 -6.10 -6.39
C THR A 165 -3.13 -6.70 -5.61
N GLU A 166 -3.09 -6.61 -4.27
CA GLU A 166 -4.21 -7.07 -3.43
C GLU A 166 -5.50 -6.34 -3.85
N PRO A 167 -6.67 -7.01 -3.93
CA PRO A 167 -7.94 -6.36 -4.25
C PRO A 167 -8.22 -5.16 -3.33
N PRO A 168 -9.02 -4.18 -3.81
CA PRO A 168 -9.45 -3.08 -2.97
C PRO A 168 -10.37 -3.60 -1.82
N PRO A 169 -10.57 -2.80 -0.76
CA PRO A 169 -11.63 -3.06 0.21
C PRO A 169 -12.98 -3.28 -0.48
N PRO A 170 -13.86 -4.14 0.06
CA PRO A 170 -15.11 -4.53 -0.60
C PRO A 170 -16.11 -3.38 -0.75
N ASP A 171 -15.98 -2.32 0.04
CA ASP A 171 -16.76 -1.10 -0.07
C ASP A 171 -15.89 0.16 0.10
N MET A 172 -16.51 1.32 -0.06
CA MET A 172 -15.87 2.64 0.08
C MET A 172 -16.24 3.34 1.39
N ALA A 173 -16.77 2.63 2.41
CA ALA A 173 -17.37 3.29 3.57
C ALA A 173 -16.35 4.06 4.41
N ALA A 174 -15.22 3.44 4.72
CA ALA A 174 -14.12 4.10 5.43
C ALA A 174 -13.63 5.33 4.65
N PHE A 175 -13.35 5.15 3.35
CA PHE A 175 -12.89 6.23 2.48
C PHE A 175 -13.87 7.41 2.38
N VAL A 176 -15.16 7.15 2.14
CA VAL A 176 -16.18 8.21 2.01
C VAL A 176 -16.27 9.02 3.30
N LEU A 177 -16.23 8.33 4.44
CA LEU A 177 -16.25 8.99 5.73
C LEU A 177 -15.00 9.83 5.96
N ASP A 178 -13.81 9.29 5.70
CA ASP A 178 -12.54 10.00 5.92
C ASP A 178 -12.39 11.21 4.99
N ALA A 179 -12.81 11.05 3.73
CA ALA A 179 -12.84 12.14 2.77
C ALA A 179 -13.80 13.24 3.23
N TRP A 180 -14.97 12.89 3.78
CA TRP A 180 -15.90 13.87 4.34
C TRP A 180 -15.29 14.61 5.54
N LEU A 181 -14.66 13.91 6.47
CA LEU A 181 -13.97 14.53 7.62
C LEU A 181 -12.86 15.49 7.16
N ALA A 182 -12.06 15.10 6.17
CA ALA A 182 -11.03 15.95 5.62
C ALA A 182 -11.61 17.21 4.94
N ILE A 183 -12.78 17.10 4.29
CA ILE A 183 -13.50 18.27 3.73
C ILE A 183 -13.98 19.20 4.85
N ILE A 184 -14.61 18.66 5.89
CA ILE A 184 -15.09 19.45 7.04
C ILE A 184 -13.91 20.15 7.70
N ALA A 185 -12.80 19.45 7.94
CA ALA A 185 -11.60 20.02 8.56
C ALA A 185 -11.05 21.20 7.77
N ARG A 186 -10.93 21.08 6.45
CA ARG A 186 -10.50 22.19 5.59
C ARG A 186 -11.47 23.38 5.65
N ALA A 187 -12.78 23.12 5.65
CA ALA A 187 -13.78 24.18 5.74
C ALA A 187 -13.73 24.89 7.11
N ALA A 188 -13.60 24.12 8.20
CA ALA A 188 -13.56 24.63 9.57
C ALA A 188 -12.29 25.48 9.82
N LEU A 189 -11.15 25.12 9.20
CA LEU A 189 -9.93 25.95 9.23
C LEU A 189 -10.12 27.32 8.57
N LEU A 190 -10.96 27.41 7.53
CA LEU A 190 -11.25 28.66 6.83
C LEU A 190 -12.39 29.45 7.48
N THR A 191 -13.36 28.77 8.07
CA THR A 191 -14.53 29.35 8.71
C THR A 191 -14.82 28.58 10.01
N PRO A 192 -14.18 28.96 11.12
CA PRO A 192 -14.41 28.31 12.41
C PRO A 192 -15.85 28.46 12.89
N GLY A 193 -16.29 27.53 13.73
CA GLY A 193 -17.61 27.55 14.33
C GLY A 193 -18.72 27.00 13.42
N LEU A 194 -18.38 26.18 12.42
CA LEU A 194 -19.39 25.57 11.54
C LEU A 194 -20.46 24.83 12.36
N GLY A 195 -21.72 25.14 12.04
CA GLY A 195 -22.90 24.49 12.60
C GLY A 195 -23.20 23.15 11.91
N TRP A 196 -24.15 22.41 12.48
CA TRP A 196 -24.49 21.07 11.98
C TRP A 196 -25.03 21.09 10.54
N GLY A 197 -25.85 22.08 10.19
CA GLY A 197 -26.36 22.23 8.81
C GLY A 197 -25.24 22.43 7.78
N GLU A 198 -24.21 23.21 8.13
CA GLU A 198 -23.04 23.44 7.26
C GLU A 198 -22.18 22.18 7.12
N VAL A 199 -21.98 21.45 8.22
CA VAL A 199 -21.31 20.14 8.20
C VAL A 199 -22.03 19.14 7.27
N LEU A 200 -23.36 19.08 7.33
CA LEU A 200 -24.16 18.22 6.44
C LEU A 200 -24.07 18.64 4.97
N ALA A 201 -24.03 19.95 4.69
CA ALA A 201 -23.91 20.47 3.34
C ALA A 201 -22.58 20.14 2.66
N LEU A 202 -21.53 19.86 3.44
CA LEU A 202 -20.23 19.38 2.97
C LEU A 202 -20.18 17.87 2.70
N GLY A 203 -21.26 17.15 3.03
CA GLY A 203 -21.34 15.70 2.90
C GLY A 203 -21.46 15.18 1.47
N PRO A 204 -21.19 13.88 1.26
CA PRO A 204 -21.27 13.23 -0.05
C PRO A 204 -22.72 12.99 -0.54
N PHE A 205 -23.71 13.64 0.09
CA PHE A 205 -25.15 13.39 -0.08
C PHE A 205 -25.80 14.22 -1.18
N MET A 206 -25.01 14.93 -1.99
CA MET A 206 -25.53 15.84 -3.04
C MET A 206 -26.37 15.13 -4.10
N HIS A 207 -26.23 13.81 -4.22
CA HIS A 207 -26.97 12.95 -5.13
C HIS A 207 -28.34 12.51 -4.58
N LEU A 208 -28.64 12.76 -3.30
CA LEU A 208 -29.96 12.46 -2.73
C LEU A 208 -31.03 13.35 -3.37
N ASP A 209 -32.24 12.80 -3.49
CA ASP A 209 -33.41 13.56 -3.94
C ASP A 209 -33.58 14.82 -3.07
N PRO A 210 -33.98 15.98 -3.63
CA PRO A 210 -34.23 17.20 -2.85
C PRO A 210 -35.09 16.98 -1.59
N THR A 211 -36.02 16.03 -1.62
CA THR A 211 -36.89 15.67 -0.49
C THR A 211 -36.21 14.82 0.59
N GLU A 212 -35.11 14.15 0.24
CA GLU A 212 -34.31 13.29 1.13
C GLU A 212 -33.01 13.97 1.58
N ARG A 213 -32.76 15.21 1.15
CA ARG A 213 -31.55 15.95 1.54
C ARG A 213 -31.49 16.15 3.04
N LEU A 214 -30.30 15.86 3.58
CA LEU A 214 -30.03 16.05 4.99
C LEU A 214 -30.07 17.55 5.31
N HIS A 215 -30.64 17.88 6.46
CA HIS A 215 -30.85 19.24 6.93
C HIS A 215 -30.52 19.33 8.42
N GLU A 216 -30.54 20.53 9.00
CA GLU A 216 -30.12 20.77 10.39
C GLU A 216 -30.88 19.92 11.45
N GLY A 217 -32.08 19.45 11.13
CA GLY A 217 -32.88 18.57 11.99
C GLY A 217 -32.55 17.08 11.82
N THR A 218 -31.72 16.70 10.85
CA THR A 218 -31.32 15.31 10.60
C THR A 218 -30.52 14.76 11.77
N THR A 219 -30.91 13.55 12.21
CA THR A 219 -30.28 12.86 13.34
C THR A 219 -28.95 12.21 12.92
N PRO A 220 -27.98 12.05 13.84
CA PRO A 220 -26.73 11.36 13.54
C PRO A 220 -26.91 9.95 12.94
N ALA A 221 -27.92 9.20 13.39
CA ALA A 221 -28.22 7.87 12.86
C ALA A 221 -28.68 7.90 11.38
N ALA A 222 -29.47 8.91 11.00
CA ALA A 222 -29.87 9.08 9.61
C ALA A 222 -28.67 9.42 8.71
N VAL A 223 -27.74 10.27 9.21
CA VAL A 223 -26.49 10.57 8.51
C VAL A 223 -25.63 9.32 8.34
N ALA A 224 -25.44 8.53 9.40
CA ALA A 224 -24.67 7.29 9.35
C ALA A 224 -25.25 6.31 8.31
N SER A 225 -26.58 6.14 8.30
CA SER A 225 -27.27 5.32 7.31
C SER A 225 -27.06 5.84 5.88
N ALA A 226 -27.13 7.16 5.67
CA ALA A 226 -26.90 7.78 4.37
C ALA A 226 -25.45 7.62 3.90
N LEU A 227 -24.46 7.71 4.80
CA LEU A 227 -23.04 7.45 4.49
C LEU A 227 -22.84 6.02 4.03
N CYS A 228 -23.35 5.05 4.79
CA CYS A 228 -23.23 3.64 4.43
C CYS A 228 -23.95 3.33 3.11
N ALA A 229 -25.12 3.93 2.86
CA ALA A 229 -25.83 3.77 1.59
C ALA A 229 -25.03 4.36 0.41
N THR A 230 -24.48 5.56 0.59
CA THR A 230 -23.60 6.21 -0.40
C THR A 230 -22.40 5.32 -0.70
N ALA A 231 -21.69 4.88 0.34
CA ALA A 231 -20.51 4.04 0.21
C ALA A 231 -20.76 2.72 -0.54
N ARG A 232 -21.89 2.06 -0.27
CA ARG A 232 -22.29 0.83 -0.99
C ARG A 232 -22.65 1.05 -2.44
N SER A 233 -23.03 2.28 -2.82
CA SER A 233 -23.36 2.61 -4.21
C SER A 233 -22.13 2.96 -5.04
N LEU A 234 -20.98 3.19 -4.39
CA LEU A 234 -19.73 3.50 -5.05
C LEU A 234 -18.93 2.21 -5.32
N ASP A 235 -18.12 2.28 -6.37
CA ASP A 235 -17.26 1.19 -6.81
C ASP A 235 -15.86 1.75 -7.08
N TRP A 236 -14.84 1.11 -6.52
CA TRP A 236 -13.46 1.56 -6.63
C TRP A 236 -12.98 1.64 -8.08
N HIS A 237 -13.37 0.68 -8.92
CA HIS A 237 -12.98 0.68 -10.33
C HIS A 237 -13.63 1.86 -11.08
N ARG A 238 -14.94 2.06 -10.91
CA ARG A 238 -15.65 3.21 -11.49
C ARG A 238 -15.10 4.54 -10.98
N TYR A 239 -14.77 4.63 -9.70
CA TYR A 239 -14.19 5.84 -9.13
C TYR A 239 -12.82 6.17 -9.75
N ARG A 240 -11.97 5.15 -9.94
CA ARG A 240 -10.69 5.25 -10.65
C ARG A 240 -10.89 5.77 -12.08
N GLU A 241 -11.83 5.20 -12.83
CA GLU A 241 -12.14 5.64 -14.21
C GLU A 241 -12.61 7.10 -14.27
N VAL A 242 -13.41 7.56 -13.30
CA VAL A 242 -13.81 8.98 -13.20
C VAL A 242 -12.61 9.88 -12.95
N CYS A 243 -11.67 9.49 -12.08
CA CYS A 243 -10.46 10.26 -11.82
C CYS A 243 -9.59 10.40 -13.08
N ILE A 244 -9.51 9.35 -13.90
CA ILE A 244 -8.82 9.39 -15.19
C ILE A 244 -9.53 10.35 -16.15
N ALA A 245 -10.85 10.21 -16.30
CA ALA A 245 -11.63 10.96 -17.28
C ALA A 245 -11.74 12.46 -16.96
N THR A 246 -11.81 12.82 -15.68
CA THR A 246 -11.98 14.22 -15.24
C THR A 246 -10.66 14.94 -14.99
N ALA A 247 -9.54 14.22 -15.03
CA ALA A 247 -8.25 14.66 -14.51
C ALA A 247 -8.29 15.18 -13.05
N GLY A 248 -9.34 14.83 -12.31
CA GLY A 248 -9.52 15.16 -10.91
C GLY A 248 -9.27 13.94 -10.04
N CYS A 249 -8.00 13.70 -9.68
CA CYS A 249 -7.64 12.70 -8.68
C CYS A 249 -7.45 13.40 -7.32
N PRO A 250 -8.10 12.94 -6.24
CA PRO A 250 -7.90 13.54 -4.91
C PRO A 250 -6.51 13.23 -4.33
N VAL A 251 -5.81 12.25 -4.90
CA VAL A 251 -4.47 11.86 -4.46
C VAL A 251 -3.46 12.85 -5.02
N SER A 252 -2.93 13.69 -4.15
CA SER A 252 -1.90 14.67 -4.48
C SER A 252 -0.73 14.02 -5.21
N GLY A 253 -0.33 14.59 -6.34
CA GLY A 253 0.82 14.13 -7.12
C GLY A 253 0.54 13.03 -8.14
N LEU A 254 -0.68 12.45 -8.18
CA LEU A 254 -1.03 11.48 -9.23
C LEU A 254 -1.63 12.15 -10.46
N SER A 255 -0.96 11.99 -11.60
CA SER A 255 -1.52 12.37 -12.90
C SER A 255 -2.56 11.35 -13.39
N PRO A 256 -3.44 11.71 -14.35
CA PRO A 256 -4.38 10.75 -14.94
C PRO A 256 -3.68 9.52 -15.55
N THR A 257 -2.51 9.71 -16.16
CA THR A 257 -1.68 8.63 -16.70
C THR A 257 -1.16 7.70 -15.60
N ALA A 258 -0.78 8.25 -14.44
CA ALA A 258 -0.39 7.48 -13.27
C ALA A 258 -1.55 6.59 -12.80
N VAL A 259 -2.74 7.19 -12.62
CA VAL A 259 -3.96 6.47 -12.21
C VAL A 259 -4.32 5.37 -13.21
N ALA A 260 -4.22 5.65 -14.52
CA ALA A 260 -4.46 4.67 -15.58
C ALA A 260 -3.47 3.49 -15.56
N TRP A 261 -2.25 3.70 -15.07
CA TRP A 261 -1.24 2.63 -14.94
C TRP A 261 -1.47 1.72 -13.72
N MET A 262 -1.99 2.29 -12.62
CA MET A 262 -2.37 1.56 -11.41
C MET A 262 -3.51 0.58 -11.69
N ASP A 263 -3.58 -0.54 -10.97
CA ASP A 263 -4.81 -1.33 -10.90
C ASP A 263 -5.74 -0.79 -9.80
N THR A 264 -6.96 -1.35 -9.70
CA THR A 264 -7.97 -0.88 -8.75
C THR A 264 -7.52 -1.01 -7.29
N GLY A 265 -6.82 -2.08 -6.93
CA GLY A 265 -6.36 -2.35 -5.57
C GLY A 265 -5.34 -1.32 -5.09
N MET A 266 -4.30 -1.11 -5.90
CA MET A 266 -3.27 -0.10 -5.65
C MET A 266 -3.89 1.30 -5.56
N PHE A 267 -4.79 1.63 -6.50
CA PHE A 267 -5.48 2.92 -6.49
C PHE A 267 -6.29 3.14 -5.21
N ALA A 268 -7.06 2.15 -4.77
CA ALA A 268 -7.88 2.25 -3.57
C ALA A 268 -7.01 2.49 -2.32
N ARG A 269 -5.98 1.66 -2.10
CA ARG A 269 -5.06 1.81 -0.96
C ARG A 269 -4.38 3.17 -0.94
N TRP A 270 -3.80 3.59 -2.07
CA TRP A 270 -3.11 4.87 -2.15
C TRP A 270 -4.05 6.06 -1.96
N THR A 271 -5.31 5.91 -2.37
CA THR A 271 -6.33 6.92 -2.16
C THR A 271 -6.69 7.04 -0.68
N ILE A 272 -6.86 5.91 0.01
CA ILE A 272 -7.11 5.86 1.45
C ILE A 272 -5.91 6.44 2.22
N ASP A 273 -4.69 5.99 1.90
CA ASP A 273 -3.44 6.42 2.54
C ASP A 273 -3.13 7.91 2.31
N SER A 274 -3.77 8.56 1.33
CA SER A 274 -3.61 9.99 1.08
C SER A 274 -4.43 10.89 2.02
N LEU A 275 -5.36 10.30 2.77
CA LEU A 275 -6.19 11.02 3.73
C LEU A 275 -5.48 11.13 5.08
N PRO A 276 -5.65 12.26 5.82
CA PRO A 276 -5.14 12.37 7.17
C PRO A 276 -5.77 11.32 8.10
N ALA A 277 -5.05 10.94 9.16
CA ALA A 277 -5.58 9.99 10.14
C ALA A 277 -6.84 10.56 10.81
N VAL A 278 -7.82 9.70 11.05
CA VAL A 278 -9.12 10.10 11.60
C VAL A 278 -9.00 10.77 12.96
N ASP A 279 -8.11 10.25 13.82
CA ASP A 279 -7.91 10.83 15.15
C ASP A 279 -7.32 12.25 15.08
N GLU A 280 -6.44 12.51 14.11
CA GLU A 280 -5.90 13.85 13.87
C GLU A 280 -6.99 14.81 13.36
N LEU A 281 -7.86 14.33 12.47
CA LEU A 281 -9.01 15.10 11.98
C LEU A 281 -10.00 15.41 13.11
N LEU A 282 -10.29 14.44 13.97
CA LEU A 282 -11.22 14.62 15.08
C LEU A 282 -10.66 15.57 16.15
N ALA A 283 -9.37 15.43 16.50
CA ALA A 283 -8.69 16.35 17.41
C ALA A 283 -8.66 17.79 16.88
N LEU A 284 -8.54 17.96 15.55
CA LEU A 284 -8.62 19.27 14.91
C LEU A 284 -10.06 19.83 14.92
N LEU A 285 -11.05 18.99 14.66
CA LEU A 285 -12.45 19.39 14.52
C LEU A 285 -13.10 19.74 15.86
N GLU A 286 -12.73 19.07 16.95
CA GLU A 286 -13.28 19.31 18.29
C GLU A 286 -13.27 20.78 18.72
N PRO A 287 -12.14 21.51 18.68
CA PRO A 287 -12.12 22.92 19.05
C PRO A 287 -12.61 23.85 17.92
N THR A 288 -12.74 23.37 16.69
CA THR A 288 -12.96 24.23 15.51
C THR A 288 -14.43 24.26 15.08
N LEU A 289 -15.23 23.23 15.37
CA LEU A 289 -16.66 23.20 15.08
C LEU A 289 -17.49 23.83 16.22
N ALA A 290 -18.75 24.16 15.93
CA ALA A 290 -19.70 24.44 17.00
C ALA A 290 -19.86 23.18 17.89
N PRO A 291 -19.90 23.28 19.23
CA PRO A 291 -19.88 22.10 20.11
C PRO A 291 -20.99 21.08 19.80
N SER A 292 -22.20 21.56 19.52
CA SER A 292 -23.35 20.71 19.16
C SER A 292 -23.20 20.04 17.79
N ALA A 293 -22.45 20.66 16.86
CA ALA A 293 -22.12 20.06 15.58
C ALA A 293 -21.08 18.95 15.73
N PHE A 294 -20.05 19.17 16.56
CA PHE A 294 -19.05 18.14 16.86
C PHE A 294 -19.67 16.93 17.56
N ASP A 295 -20.49 17.13 18.62
CA ASP A 295 -21.19 16.04 19.32
C ASP A 295 -22.03 15.18 18.34
N ARG A 296 -22.71 15.81 17.38
CA ARG A 296 -23.52 15.12 16.36
C ARG A 296 -22.67 14.42 15.31
N LEU A 297 -21.60 15.05 14.86
CA LEU A 297 -20.65 14.46 13.91
C LEU A 297 -20.02 13.21 14.51
N TRP A 298 -19.53 13.29 15.75
CA TRP A 298 -18.98 12.16 16.49
C TRP A 298 -19.98 11.00 16.58
N ALA A 299 -21.22 11.29 16.99
CA ALA A 299 -22.27 10.27 17.06
C ALA A 299 -22.55 9.60 15.71
N ALA A 300 -22.51 10.35 14.60
CA ALA A 300 -22.71 9.79 13.26
C ALA A 300 -21.55 8.87 12.86
N ILE A 301 -20.31 9.26 13.17
CA ILE A 301 -19.09 8.47 12.91
C ILE A 301 -19.13 7.15 13.67
N SER A 302 -19.42 7.18 14.98
CA SER A 302 -19.48 5.98 15.81
C SER A 302 -20.54 4.99 15.32
N LEU A 303 -21.65 5.48 14.76
CA LEU A 303 -22.69 4.64 14.17
C LEU A 303 -22.29 4.08 12.80
N ALA A 304 -21.51 4.82 12.01
CA ALA A 304 -21.03 4.39 10.70
C ALA A 304 -19.86 3.39 10.77
N ARG A 305 -19.13 3.33 11.90
CA ARG A 305 -17.98 2.46 12.14
C ARG A 305 -18.20 1.48 13.32
N PRO A 306 -19.06 0.47 13.19
CA PRO A 306 -19.35 -0.43 14.29
C PRO A 306 -18.21 -1.42 14.63
N HIS A 307 -17.19 -1.56 13.77
CA HIS A 307 -16.15 -2.59 13.88
C HIS A 307 -14.75 -2.09 14.23
N ASP A 308 -14.53 -0.78 14.22
CA ASP A 308 -13.31 -0.21 14.78
C ASP A 308 -13.53 0.00 16.29
N PRO A 309 -12.55 -0.31 17.16
CA PRO A 309 -12.62 0.17 18.53
C PRO A 309 -12.83 1.69 18.46
N PRO A 310 -13.80 2.26 19.19
CA PRO A 310 -13.92 3.70 19.24
C PRO A 310 -12.56 4.26 19.67
N PRO A 311 -12.08 5.37 19.07
CA PRO A 311 -10.85 6.02 19.50
C PRO A 311 -10.85 6.16 21.02
N ASP A 312 -9.70 5.87 21.64
CA ASP A 312 -9.59 5.39 23.03
C ASP A 312 -10.26 6.28 24.09
N HIS A 313 -10.63 7.53 23.78
CA HIS A 313 -11.40 8.37 24.68
C HIS A 313 -12.48 9.20 23.96
N PRO A 314 -13.71 9.30 24.53
CA PRO A 314 -14.59 10.41 24.20
C PRO A 314 -13.91 11.74 24.57
N PRO A 315 -14.20 12.85 23.88
CA PRO A 315 -13.66 14.17 24.19
C PRO A 315 -13.80 14.48 25.68
N GLN A 316 -12.66 14.65 26.37
CA GLN A 316 -12.65 15.14 27.73
C GLN A 316 -12.96 16.63 27.68
N ARG A 317 -14.22 16.99 27.93
CA ARG A 317 -14.65 18.39 28.02
C ARG A 317 -13.83 19.09 29.11
N HIS A 318 -12.87 19.92 28.72
CA HIS A 318 -12.30 20.89 29.64
C HIS A 318 -13.34 22.01 29.85
N PRO A 319 -13.69 22.32 31.11
CA PRO A 319 -14.70 23.31 31.45
C PRO A 319 -14.32 24.74 31.05
#